data_AF-A0A836W717-F1
#
_entry.id   AF-A0A836W717-F1
#
_cell.length_a   1.000
_cell.length_b   1.000
_cell.length_c   1.000
_cell.angle_alpha   90.00
_cell.angle_beta   90.00
_cell.angle_gamma   90.00
#
_symmetry.space_group_name_H-M   'P 1'
#
loop_
_entity.id
_entity.type
_entity.pdbx_description
1 polymer ?
#
loop_
_entity_poly.entity_id
_entity_poly.type
_entity_poly.pdbx_seq_one_letter_code
_entity_poly.pdbx_strand_id
1 'polypeptide(L)'
;MNILTTSNITEHLFEDHLVLLNHATNQLLLLNPSAQLVWQWFAQGHSDQQVIDKLADFFNIPRATAEQDVKKLCDNWYQHKLLIDSVESETPLMPEDDNAAIVSTPAQFDTQSLNTYKCYLLANRPFSLRFNEQNALANQIHSLFAHIEVPDQQPLKNFSLIHKKKHHILLADGELLFHDPVFENVKGYLVHEILKLSYPNTQWLAMIHAMAVAYGEKAVVMPAPSGYGKSTLTAALLKEGFSYLGDDLVPIQRGTHHITPLLARLSIKKGSWQLLDTHYPELNTLPVYNSRERHIRYLNPSRYMKTNARLPVSALVFPHYQAGQSATLKPISAIESLQRLIQNEIWLGNPLENDIVSEFLTWLSAMPSFSFEYSELDQAVQKIQGLFSDCL
;
A
#
# COMPACT_ATOMS: atom_id res chain seq x y z
N MET A 1 16.71 -13.56 -28.37
CA MET A 1 16.85 -13.77 -26.92
C MET A 1 16.41 -15.20 -26.64
N ASN A 2 17.23 -15.99 -25.94
CA ASN A 2 16.81 -17.31 -25.46
C ASN A 2 16.06 -17.07 -24.15
N ILE A 3 14.74 -16.90 -24.23
CA ILE A 3 13.90 -16.56 -23.08
C ILE A 3 13.57 -17.84 -22.32
N LEU A 4 14.00 -17.92 -21.06
CA LEU A 4 13.60 -18.97 -20.11
C LEU A 4 12.64 -18.35 -19.09
N THR A 5 11.39 -18.80 -19.08
CA THR A 5 10.44 -18.46 -18.01
C THR A 5 10.90 -19.13 -16.71
N THR A 6 10.96 -18.39 -15.61
CA THR A 6 11.43 -18.95 -14.33
C THR A 6 10.40 -19.91 -13.72
N SER A 7 10.86 -20.93 -12.98
CA SER A 7 10.02 -21.84 -12.19
C SER A 7 9.28 -21.17 -11.02
N ASN A 8 9.48 -19.86 -10.82
CA ASN A 8 9.03 -19.11 -9.66
C ASN A 8 7.86 -18.17 -10.00
N ILE A 9 7.19 -18.40 -11.13
CA ILE A 9 6.06 -17.60 -11.58
C ILE A 9 4.80 -18.45 -11.56
N THR A 10 3.73 -17.90 -11.00
CA THR A 10 2.40 -18.49 -11.04
C THR A 10 1.42 -17.55 -11.73
N GLU A 11 0.41 -18.17 -12.35
CA GLU A 11 -0.53 -17.52 -13.25
C GLU A 11 -1.93 -17.51 -12.65
N HIS A 12 -2.54 -16.33 -12.56
CA HIS A 12 -3.92 -16.15 -12.11
C HIS A 12 -4.71 -15.44 -13.20
N LEU A 13 -5.74 -16.09 -13.72
CA LEU A 13 -6.67 -15.44 -14.64
C LEU A 13 -7.54 -14.45 -13.87
N PHE A 14 -7.70 -13.26 -14.41
CA PHE A 14 -8.54 -12.22 -13.84
C PHE A 14 -9.26 -11.49 -14.97
N GLU A 15 -10.56 -11.72 -15.09
CA GLU A 15 -11.36 -11.32 -16.25
C GLU A 15 -10.70 -11.79 -17.57
N ASP A 16 -10.37 -10.87 -18.48
CA ASP A 16 -9.68 -11.13 -19.75
C ASP A 16 -8.15 -10.88 -19.68
N HIS A 17 -7.61 -10.65 -18.47
CA HIS A 17 -6.19 -10.41 -18.22
C HIS A 17 -5.52 -11.58 -17.50
N LEU A 18 -4.20 -11.57 -17.50
CA LEU A 18 -3.39 -12.51 -16.73
C LEU A 18 -2.58 -11.77 -15.66
N VAL A 19 -2.75 -12.19 -14.40
CA VAL A 19 -1.94 -11.74 -13.28
C VAL A 19 -0.81 -12.74 -13.06
N LEU A 20 0.42 -12.30 -13.26
CA LEU A 20 1.62 -13.05 -12.95
C LEU A 20 2.07 -12.72 -11.53
N LEU A 21 2.29 -13.75 -10.74
CA LEU A 21 2.89 -13.68 -9.42
C LEU A 21 4.35 -14.15 -9.52
N ASN A 22 5.30 -13.23 -9.29
CA ASN A 22 6.72 -13.57 -9.18
C ASN A 22 7.07 -13.83 -7.71
N HIS A 23 7.23 -15.11 -7.35
CA HIS A 23 7.56 -15.53 -5.99
C HIS A 23 8.98 -15.13 -5.56
N ALA A 24 9.90 -14.92 -6.51
CA ALA A 24 11.27 -14.51 -6.19
C ALA A 24 11.35 -13.04 -5.79
N THR A 25 10.57 -12.17 -6.44
CA THR A 25 10.58 -10.72 -6.19
C THR A 25 9.42 -10.24 -5.34
N ASN A 26 8.46 -11.11 -5.00
CA ASN A 26 7.25 -10.77 -4.26
C ASN A 26 6.40 -9.70 -4.98
N GLN A 27 6.32 -9.77 -6.32
CA GLN A 27 5.65 -8.79 -7.18
C GLN A 27 4.49 -9.38 -7.97
N LEU A 28 3.49 -8.54 -8.23
CA LEU A 28 2.39 -8.81 -9.17
C LEU A 28 2.62 -8.03 -10.46
N LEU A 29 2.44 -8.71 -11.59
CA LEU A 29 2.41 -8.08 -12.90
C LEU A 29 1.09 -8.40 -13.58
N LEU A 30 0.37 -7.37 -14.03
CA LEU A 30 -0.86 -7.52 -14.78
C LEU A 30 -0.56 -7.42 -16.28
N LEU A 31 -0.87 -8.48 -17.02
CA LEU A 31 -0.75 -8.54 -18.47
C LEU A 31 -2.12 -8.31 -19.11
N ASN A 32 -2.16 -7.37 -20.06
CA ASN A 32 -3.32 -7.20 -20.93
C ASN A 32 -3.46 -8.38 -21.91
N PRO A 33 -4.60 -8.51 -22.63
CA PRO A 33 -4.85 -9.67 -23.50
C PRO A 33 -3.73 -9.91 -24.53
N SER A 34 -3.19 -8.85 -25.13
CA SER A 34 -2.08 -8.97 -26.09
C SER A 34 -0.78 -9.46 -25.44
N ALA A 35 -0.42 -8.92 -24.28
CA ALA A 35 0.76 -9.33 -23.52
C ALA A 35 0.63 -10.77 -23.00
N GLN A 36 -0.58 -11.18 -22.62
CA GLN A 36 -0.89 -12.56 -22.23
C GLN A 36 -0.60 -13.54 -23.38
N LEU A 37 -1.02 -13.23 -24.62
CA LEU A 37 -0.72 -14.10 -25.77
C LEU A 37 0.79 -14.25 -25.99
N VAL A 38 1.52 -13.13 -25.95
CA VAL A 38 2.98 -13.12 -26.07
C VAL A 38 3.62 -13.98 -24.97
N TRP A 39 3.17 -13.82 -23.72
CA TRP A 39 3.64 -14.60 -22.57
C TRP A 39 3.41 -16.10 -22.78
N GLN A 40 2.19 -16.49 -23.17
CA GLN A 40 1.82 -17.88 -23.43
C GLN A 40 2.64 -18.50 -24.57
N TRP A 41 2.96 -17.73 -25.62
CA TRP A 41 3.80 -18.25 -26.68
C TRP A 41 5.25 -18.47 -26.23
N PHE A 42 5.81 -17.59 -25.40
CA PHE A 42 7.12 -17.86 -24.80
C PHE A 42 7.08 -19.08 -23.87
N ALA A 43 6.03 -19.22 -23.05
CA ALA A 43 5.85 -20.39 -22.17
C ALA A 43 5.71 -21.71 -22.96
N GLN A 44 5.21 -21.66 -24.20
CA GLN A 44 5.17 -22.80 -25.13
C GLN A 44 6.50 -23.08 -25.84
N GLY A 45 7.55 -22.30 -25.59
CA GLY A 45 8.87 -22.46 -26.18
C GLY A 45 9.03 -21.88 -27.59
N HIS A 46 8.12 -20.99 -28.03
CA HIS A 46 8.32 -20.27 -29.29
C HIS A 46 9.50 -19.29 -29.16
N SER A 47 10.34 -19.22 -30.20
CA SER A 47 11.41 -18.23 -30.31
C SER A 47 10.87 -16.82 -30.54
N ASP A 48 11.66 -15.79 -30.27
CA ASP A 48 11.30 -14.39 -30.51
C ASP A 48 10.73 -14.16 -31.92
N GLN A 49 11.36 -14.74 -32.95
CA GLN A 49 10.93 -14.58 -34.33
C GLN A 49 9.53 -15.18 -34.56
N GLN A 50 9.29 -16.36 -34.01
CA GLN A 50 7.98 -17.01 -34.08
C GLN A 50 6.91 -16.24 -33.30
N VAL A 51 7.25 -15.67 -32.16
CA VAL A 51 6.34 -14.83 -31.36
C VAL A 51 5.98 -13.54 -32.11
N ILE A 52 6.97 -12.88 -32.72
CA ILE A 52 6.79 -11.67 -33.52
C ILE A 52 5.89 -11.96 -34.73
N ASP A 53 6.18 -13.03 -35.48
CA ASP A 53 5.39 -13.41 -36.65
C ASP A 53 3.95 -13.78 -36.25
N LYS A 54 3.77 -14.55 -35.16
CA LYS A 54 2.44 -14.87 -34.60
C LYS A 54 1.67 -13.62 -34.17
N LEU A 55 2.33 -12.66 -33.53
CA LEU A 55 1.68 -11.42 -33.10
C LEU A 55 1.26 -10.58 -34.31
N ALA A 56 2.13 -10.47 -35.32
CA ALA A 56 1.85 -9.77 -36.56
C ALA A 56 0.64 -10.38 -37.29
N ASP A 57 0.61 -11.71 -37.42
CA ASP A 57 -0.48 -12.43 -38.07
C ASP A 57 -1.80 -12.33 -37.27
N PHE A 58 -1.75 -12.51 -35.95
CA PHE A 58 -2.95 -12.52 -35.11
C PHE A 58 -3.66 -11.17 -35.08
N PHE A 59 -2.92 -10.06 -34.99
CA PHE A 59 -3.48 -8.72 -34.98
C PHE A 59 -3.54 -8.06 -36.37
N ASN A 60 -3.05 -8.73 -37.41
CA ASN A 60 -2.92 -8.21 -38.77
C ASN A 60 -2.18 -6.85 -38.81
N ILE A 61 -1.01 -6.80 -38.17
CA ILE A 61 -0.16 -5.61 -38.07
C ILE A 61 1.18 -5.81 -38.80
N PRO A 62 1.86 -4.73 -39.22
CA PRO A 62 3.20 -4.86 -39.80
C PRO A 62 4.16 -5.55 -38.83
N ARG A 63 4.97 -6.49 -39.35
CA ARG A 63 5.96 -7.22 -38.56
C ARG A 63 6.89 -6.32 -37.76
N ALA A 64 7.27 -5.16 -38.30
CA ALA A 64 8.10 -4.17 -37.60
C ALA A 64 7.40 -3.59 -36.35
N THR A 65 6.07 -3.43 -36.38
CA THR A 65 5.29 -3.00 -35.21
C THR A 65 5.25 -4.10 -34.16
N ALA A 66 4.97 -5.34 -34.58
CA ALA A 66 5.00 -6.50 -33.69
C ALA A 66 6.36 -6.68 -33.02
N GLU A 67 7.46 -6.51 -33.77
CA GLU A 67 8.83 -6.55 -33.24
C GLU A 67 9.07 -5.49 -32.17
N GLN A 68 8.60 -4.26 -32.40
CA GLN A 68 8.72 -3.19 -31.41
C GLN A 68 7.91 -3.48 -30.14
N ASP A 69 6.71 -4.03 -30.27
CA ASP A 69 5.83 -4.32 -29.14
C ASP A 69 6.33 -5.51 -28.32
N VAL A 70 6.74 -6.61 -28.97
CA VAL A 70 7.39 -7.73 -28.29
C VAL A 70 8.66 -7.27 -27.57
N LYS A 71 9.47 -6.42 -28.21
CA LYS A 71 10.66 -5.87 -27.56
C LYS A 71 10.32 -5.08 -26.30
N LYS A 72 9.33 -4.19 -26.35
CA LYS A 72 8.90 -3.42 -25.17
C LYS A 72 8.40 -4.32 -24.04
N LEU A 73 7.66 -5.38 -24.38
CA LEU A 73 7.18 -6.37 -23.41
C LEU A 73 8.35 -7.12 -22.76
N CYS A 74 9.27 -7.65 -23.56
CA CYS A 74 10.45 -8.34 -23.03
C CYS A 74 11.30 -7.41 -22.16
N ASP A 75 11.61 -6.20 -22.63
CA ASP A 75 12.38 -5.20 -21.87
C ASP A 75 11.69 -4.89 -20.52
N ASN A 76 10.36 -4.77 -20.49
CA ASN A 76 9.59 -4.61 -19.25
C ASN A 76 9.67 -5.85 -18.34
N TRP A 77 9.57 -7.06 -18.90
CA TRP A 77 9.62 -8.30 -18.14
C TRP A 77 11.01 -8.59 -17.57
N TYR A 78 12.09 -8.25 -18.27
CA TYR A 78 13.46 -8.29 -17.74
C TYR A 78 13.64 -7.32 -16.57
N GLN A 79 13.12 -6.09 -16.67
CA GLN A 79 13.17 -5.11 -15.57
C GLN A 79 12.49 -5.64 -14.30
N HIS A 80 11.42 -6.42 -14.46
CA HIS A 80 10.68 -7.05 -13.35
C HIS A 80 11.15 -8.48 -13.04
N LYS A 81 12.29 -8.91 -13.60
CA LYS A 81 12.89 -10.23 -13.41
C LYS A 81 11.92 -11.40 -13.65
N LEU A 82 10.96 -11.22 -14.56
CA LEU A 82 10.11 -12.31 -15.05
C LEU A 82 10.87 -13.20 -16.03
N LEU A 83 11.79 -12.60 -16.78
CA LEU A 83 12.71 -13.27 -17.69
C LEU A 83 14.14 -13.13 -17.19
N ILE A 84 14.96 -14.13 -17.47
CA ILE A 84 16.42 -14.10 -17.25
C ILE A 84 17.14 -14.28 -18.60
N ASP A 85 18.25 -13.57 -18.80
CA ASP A 85 19.15 -13.89 -19.91
C ASP A 85 19.88 -15.21 -19.62
N SER A 86 20.23 -15.93 -20.68
CA SER A 86 20.78 -17.30 -20.71
C SER A 86 21.58 -17.74 -19.48
N VAL A 87 21.41 -19.03 -19.12
CA VAL A 87 21.99 -19.83 -18.02
C VAL A 87 23.51 -19.65 -17.78
N GLU A 88 23.95 -18.47 -17.38
CA GLU A 88 25.06 -18.31 -16.45
C GLU A 88 24.42 -17.90 -15.13
N SER A 89 24.05 -18.92 -14.35
CA SER A 89 23.63 -18.90 -12.95
C SER A 89 23.63 -17.53 -12.26
N GLU A 90 22.70 -16.64 -12.61
CA GLU A 90 22.15 -15.72 -11.64
C GLU A 90 21.19 -16.55 -10.80
N THR A 91 21.77 -17.21 -9.81
CA THR A 91 21.03 -17.75 -8.67
C THR A 91 19.96 -16.72 -8.30
N PRO A 92 18.68 -17.10 -8.23
CA PRO A 92 17.62 -16.15 -7.96
C PRO A 92 18.00 -15.32 -6.75
N LEU A 93 17.97 -13.99 -6.89
CA LEU A 93 17.79 -13.09 -5.76
C LEU A 93 16.38 -13.33 -5.23
N MET A 94 16.14 -14.51 -4.64
CA MET A 94 15.35 -14.52 -3.44
C MET A 94 16.05 -13.51 -2.52
N PRO A 95 15.33 -12.65 -1.76
CA PRO A 95 15.88 -12.32 -0.46
C PRO A 95 16.24 -13.68 0.11
N GLU A 96 17.52 -13.93 0.41
CA GLU A 96 17.85 -15.14 1.15
C GLU A 96 16.80 -15.24 2.26
N ASP A 97 16.24 -16.43 2.44
CA ASP A 97 15.79 -16.77 3.77
C ASP A 97 17.01 -16.53 4.67
N ASP A 98 17.15 -15.31 5.17
CA ASP A 98 18.12 -14.92 6.21
C ASP A 98 17.70 -15.58 7.56
N ASN A 99 16.86 -16.61 7.48
CA ASN A 99 16.66 -17.65 8.47
C ASN A 99 17.62 -18.83 8.31
N ALA A 100 18.59 -18.80 7.39
CA ALA A 100 19.65 -19.80 7.29
C ALA A 100 21.07 -19.20 7.28
N ALA A 101 21.52 -18.84 8.49
CA ALA A 101 22.92 -18.83 8.90
C ALA A 101 23.87 -17.82 8.23
N ILE A 102 23.74 -16.55 8.61
CA ILE A 102 24.90 -15.84 9.13
C ILE A 102 24.78 -15.79 10.65
N VAL A 103 25.34 -16.79 11.33
CA VAL A 103 25.88 -16.61 12.70
C VAL A 103 27.06 -15.64 12.57
N SER A 104 26.74 -14.40 12.24
CA SER A 104 27.61 -13.27 12.52
C SER A 104 27.23 -12.92 13.93
N THR A 105 28.23 -12.91 14.81
CA THR A 105 28.20 -12.27 16.11
C THR A 105 27.23 -11.08 16.03
N PRO A 106 26.21 -10.96 16.90
CA PRO A 106 25.20 -9.92 16.76
C PRO A 106 25.95 -8.61 16.59
N ALA A 107 25.89 -8.04 15.39
CA ALA A 107 26.47 -6.74 15.17
C ALA A 107 25.72 -5.84 16.14
N GLN A 108 26.35 -5.49 17.26
CA GLN A 108 25.72 -4.65 18.27
C GLN A 108 25.44 -3.34 17.57
N PHE A 109 24.21 -3.20 17.08
CA PHE A 109 23.77 -1.97 16.46
C PHE A 109 23.86 -0.91 17.55
N ASP A 110 24.70 0.09 17.32
CA ASP A 110 24.87 1.17 18.28
C ASP A 110 23.55 1.91 18.51
N THR A 111 22.87 1.54 19.61
CA THR A 111 21.64 2.20 20.08
C THR A 111 21.91 3.41 20.98
N GLN A 112 23.17 3.77 21.24
CA GLN A 112 23.49 4.92 22.11
C GLN A 112 22.98 6.24 21.54
N SER A 113 22.84 6.33 20.22
CA SER A 113 22.25 7.47 19.53
C SER A 113 20.73 7.61 19.70
N LEU A 114 20.04 6.62 20.26
CA LEU A 114 18.59 6.62 20.47
C LEU A 114 18.26 7.24 21.83
N ASN A 115 17.97 8.53 21.83
CA ASN A 115 17.74 9.31 23.04
C ASN A 115 16.26 9.40 23.47
N THR A 116 15.34 8.88 22.65
CA THR A 116 13.90 8.96 22.90
C THR A 116 13.31 7.56 23.01
N TYR A 117 12.45 7.38 24.02
CA TYR A 117 11.69 6.17 24.28
C TYR A 117 10.23 6.54 24.48
N LYS A 118 9.32 5.86 23.77
CA LYS A 118 7.88 6.07 23.86
C LYS A 118 7.14 4.74 23.86
N CYS A 119 6.11 4.62 24.71
CA CYS A 119 5.19 3.47 24.73
C CYS A 119 3.85 3.85 24.12
N TYR A 120 3.25 2.93 23.38
CA TYR A 120 1.97 3.10 22.72
C TYR A 120 1.07 1.90 22.98
N LEU A 121 -0.24 2.10 22.94
CA LEU A 121 -1.25 1.05 23.14
C LEU A 121 -2.18 0.96 21.93
N LEU A 122 -2.03 -0.09 21.12
CA LEU A 122 -2.94 -0.39 20.02
C LEU A 122 -3.69 -1.70 20.30
N ALA A 123 -5.01 -1.69 20.18
CA ALA A 123 -5.87 -2.85 20.44
C ALA A 123 -5.56 -3.59 21.77
N ASN A 124 -5.32 -2.81 22.85
CA ASN A 124 -4.92 -3.29 24.19
C ASN A 124 -3.59 -4.06 24.24
N ARG A 125 -2.70 -3.85 23.26
CA ARG A 125 -1.37 -4.49 23.21
C ARG A 125 -0.29 -3.41 23.19
N PRO A 126 0.48 -3.26 24.28
CA PRO A 126 1.48 -2.21 24.37
C PRO A 126 2.74 -2.56 23.57
N PHE A 127 3.32 -1.57 22.90
CA PHE A 127 4.62 -1.66 22.24
C PHE A 127 5.42 -0.39 22.47
N SER A 128 6.75 -0.48 22.39
CA SER A 128 7.62 0.69 22.52
C SER A 128 8.35 0.99 21.22
N LEU A 129 8.71 2.26 21.04
CA LEU A 129 9.60 2.71 19.97
C LEU A 129 10.73 3.54 20.57
N ARG A 130 11.96 3.13 20.26
CA ARG A 130 13.18 3.89 20.52
C ARG A 130 13.69 4.53 19.25
N PHE A 131 13.98 5.82 19.31
CA PHE A 131 14.46 6.58 18.17
C PHE A 131 15.29 7.80 18.61
N ASN A 132 15.89 8.49 17.65
CA ASN A 132 16.53 9.78 17.87
C ASN A 132 15.58 10.90 17.46
N GLU A 133 15.17 11.76 18.40
CA GLU A 133 14.23 12.88 18.15
C GLU A 133 14.78 13.96 17.20
N GLN A 134 16.09 14.05 17.03
CA GLN A 134 16.70 14.97 16.07
C GLN A 134 16.52 14.47 14.63
N ASN A 135 16.14 13.20 14.46
CA ASN A 135 15.81 12.64 13.17
C ASN A 135 14.35 12.96 12.80
N ALA A 136 14.19 13.84 11.81
CA ALA A 136 12.88 14.22 11.28
C ALA A 136 12.02 13.03 10.83
N LEU A 137 12.63 11.96 10.30
CA LEU A 137 11.91 10.76 9.85
C LEU A 137 11.34 9.96 11.03
N ALA A 138 12.10 9.83 12.10
CA ALA A 138 11.62 9.13 13.30
C ALA A 138 10.44 9.85 13.96
N ASN A 139 10.48 11.19 13.95
CA ASN A 139 9.37 12.01 14.42
C ASN A 139 8.09 11.83 13.59
N GLN A 140 8.20 11.45 12.30
CA GLN A 140 7.02 11.13 11.49
C GLN A 140 6.31 9.89 12.03
N ILE A 141 7.05 8.83 12.39
CA ILE A 141 6.45 7.61 12.98
C ILE A 141 5.82 7.91 14.34
N HIS A 142 6.54 8.62 15.22
CA HIS A 142 5.96 9.03 16.50
C HIS A 142 4.66 9.81 16.29
N SER A 143 4.63 10.73 15.32
CA SER A 143 3.44 11.54 15.03
C SER A 143 2.23 10.72 14.60
N LEU A 144 2.43 9.56 13.95
CA LEU A 144 1.34 8.64 13.59
C LEU A 144 0.65 8.09 14.85
N PHE A 145 1.43 7.70 15.86
CA PHE A 145 0.95 6.99 17.05
C PHE A 145 0.83 7.86 18.31
N ALA A 146 1.25 9.11 18.30
CA ALA A 146 1.34 9.94 19.52
C ALA A 146 0.00 10.19 20.24
N HIS A 147 -1.16 9.90 19.64
CA HIS A 147 -2.46 9.98 20.30
C HIS A 147 -2.84 8.70 21.05
N ILE A 148 -2.13 7.60 20.81
CA ILE A 148 -2.22 6.33 21.55
C ILE A 148 -0.98 6.10 22.43
N GLU A 149 -0.18 7.15 22.68
CA GLU A 149 0.93 7.11 23.63
C GLU A 149 0.37 6.89 25.04
N VAL A 150 1.00 5.99 25.79
CA VAL A 150 0.63 5.65 27.17
C VAL A 150 1.88 5.71 28.05
N PRO A 151 1.85 6.44 29.17
CA PRO A 151 2.95 6.41 30.14
C PRO A 151 2.97 5.07 30.91
N ASP A 152 4.15 4.69 31.39
CA ASP A 152 4.35 3.64 32.39
C ASP A 152 3.78 2.25 32.06
N GLN A 153 3.62 1.93 30.77
CA GLN A 153 3.22 0.60 30.30
C GLN A 153 4.44 -0.26 29.96
N GLN A 154 4.42 -1.53 30.37
CA GLN A 154 5.42 -2.51 29.96
C GLN A 154 5.11 -2.98 28.53
N PRO A 155 6.00 -2.75 27.55
CA PRO A 155 5.75 -3.15 26.17
C PRO A 155 5.86 -4.66 25.99
N LEU A 156 5.02 -5.22 25.12
CA LEU A 156 5.13 -6.61 24.66
C LEU A 156 6.26 -6.79 23.63
N LYS A 157 6.61 -5.73 22.92
CA LYS A 157 7.68 -5.69 21.90
C LYS A 157 8.36 -4.33 21.92
N ASN A 158 9.68 -4.32 21.83
CA ASN A 158 10.47 -3.10 21.77
C ASN A 158 11.02 -2.89 20.36
N PHE A 159 10.54 -1.86 19.66
CA PHE A 159 11.09 -1.49 18.37
C PHE A 159 12.18 -0.44 18.53
N SER A 160 13.24 -0.53 17.74
CA SER A 160 14.26 0.51 17.64
C SER A 160 14.45 0.92 16.20
N LEU A 161 14.33 2.21 15.92
CA LEU A 161 14.59 2.78 14.60
C LEU A 161 15.92 3.51 14.60
N ILE A 162 16.87 2.99 13.82
CA ILE A 162 18.21 3.53 13.67
C ILE A 162 18.36 4.10 12.26
N HIS A 163 18.96 5.28 12.17
CA HIS A 163 19.29 5.92 10.90
C HIS A 163 20.80 6.02 10.74
N LYS A 164 21.34 5.34 9.73
CA LYS A 164 22.79 5.37 9.42
C LYS A 164 23.01 5.71 7.95
N LYS A 165 23.54 6.91 7.67
CA LYS A 165 23.88 7.40 6.32
C LYS A 165 22.74 7.20 5.30
N LYS A 166 22.81 6.11 4.52
CA LYS A 166 21.90 5.74 3.42
C LYS A 166 20.94 4.60 3.76
N HIS A 167 20.92 4.11 5.00
CA HIS A 167 20.07 2.99 5.41
C HIS A 167 19.28 3.32 6.67
N HIS A 168 18.05 2.84 6.67
CA HIS A 168 17.16 2.82 7.82
C HIS A 168 17.11 1.39 8.35
N ILE A 169 17.27 1.22 9.65
CA ILE A 169 17.34 -0.09 10.30
C ILE A 169 16.25 -0.15 11.35
N LEU A 170 15.44 -1.20 11.28
CA LEU A 170 14.41 -1.53 12.26
C LEU A 170 14.87 -2.77 13.04
N LEU A 171 14.94 -2.62 14.36
CA LEU A 171 15.18 -3.71 15.27
C LEU A 171 13.92 -4.03 16.07
N ALA A 172 13.77 -5.28 16.48
CA ALA A 172 12.74 -5.73 17.40
C ALA A 172 13.39 -6.53 18.54
N ASP A 173 13.22 -6.09 19.78
CA ASP A 173 13.88 -6.63 20.97
C ASP A 173 15.41 -6.77 20.85
N GLY A 174 16.03 -5.87 20.08
CA GLY A 174 17.48 -5.83 19.85
C GLY A 174 17.97 -6.62 18.65
N GLU A 175 17.10 -7.42 18.01
CA GLU A 175 17.42 -8.20 16.82
C GLU A 175 17.06 -7.43 15.54
N LEU A 176 17.83 -7.63 14.47
CA LEU A 176 17.54 -7.04 13.17
C LEU A 176 16.24 -7.62 12.63
N LEU A 177 15.27 -6.74 12.37
CA LEU A 177 13.99 -7.14 11.82
C LEU A 177 13.91 -6.80 10.32
N PHE A 178 14.33 -5.58 9.96
CA PHE A 178 14.31 -5.12 8.58
C PHE A 178 15.27 -3.94 8.37
N HIS A 179 15.78 -3.78 7.16
CA HIS A 179 16.55 -2.60 6.77
C HIS A 179 16.35 -2.28 5.30
N ASP A 180 16.29 -0.98 4.97
CA ASP A 180 16.08 -0.53 3.60
C ASP A 180 16.67 0.89 3.44
N PRO A 181 17.24 1.24 2.27
CA PRO A 181 17.63 2.61 1.99
C PRO A 181 16.46 3.60 1.90
N VAL A 182 15.24 3.11 1.65
CA VAL A 182 14.01 3.88 1.57
C VAL A 182 13.26 3.78 2.89
N PHE A 183 13.15 4.92 3.58
CA PHE A 183 12.48 5.00 4.89
C PHE A 183 11.03 4.49 4.88
N GLU A 184 10.28 4.70 3.79
CA GLU A 184 8.87 4.28 3.71
C GLU A 184 8.71 2.77 3.77
N ASN A 185 9.67 2.01 3.22
CA ASN A 185 9.66 0.54 3.31
C ASN A 185 9.82 0.11 4.77
N VAL A 186 10.75 0.75 5.50
CA VAL A 186 10.95 0.49 6.93
C VAL A 186 9.74 0.90 7.76
N LYS A 187 9.11 2.05 7.43
CA LYS A 187 7.88 2.51 8.06
C LYS A 187 6.74 1.50 7.84
N GLY A 188 6.53 1.05 6.61
CA GLY A 188 5.52 0.05 6.27
C GLY A 188 5.75 -1.26 7.01
N TYR A 189 6.99 -1.74 7.06
CA TYR A 189 7.35 -2.95 7.80
C TYR A 189 7.09 -2.81 9.31
N LEU A 190 7.45 -1.67 9.92
CA LEU A 190 7.15 -1.40 11.32
C LEU A 190 5.63 -1.43 11.59
N VAL A 191 4.82 -0.77 10.76
CA VAL A 191 3.37 -0.76 10.93
C VAL A 191 2.79 -2.17 10.81
N HIS A 192 3.31 -2.98 9.88
CA HIS A 192 2.91 -4.38 9.73
C HIS A 192 3.22 -5.21 10.99
N GLU A 193 4.40 -5.06 11.57
CA GLU A 193 4.78 -5.77 12.80
C GLU A 193 3.97 -5.32 14.01
N ILE A 194 3.64 -4.02 14.09
CA ILE A 194 2.69 -3.50 15.08
C ILE A 194 1.30 -4.13 14.89
N LEU A 195 0.84 -4.31 13.64
CA LEU A 195 -0.44 -4.95 13.35
C LEU A 195 -0.46 -6.43 13.74
N LYS A 196 0.60 -7.20 13.41
CA LYS A 196 0.74 -8.60 13.85
C LYS A 196 0.73 -8.71 15.38
N LEU A 197 1.47 -7.84 16.05
CA LEU A 197 1.50 -7.79 17.51
C LEU A 197 0.14 -7.46 18.10
N SER A 198 -0.57 -6.49 17.52
CA SER A 198 -1.84 -5.96 18.02
C SER A 198 -3.02 -6.90 17.77
N TYR A 199 -2.98 -7.67 16.68
CA TYR A 199 -4.03 -8.56 16.24
C TYR A 199 -3.50 -9.99 15.93
N PRO A 200 -3.01 -10.74 16.95
CA PRO A 200 -2.32 -12.01 16.73
C PRO A 200 -3.19 -13.11 16.11
N ASN A 201 -4.51 -13.02 16.28
CA ASN A 201 -5.48 -13.98 15.73
C ASN A 201 -6.10 -13.49 14.41
N THR A 202 -5.43 -12.59 13.70
CA THR A 202 -5.92 -12.01 12.44
C THR A 202 -4.92 -12.26 11.34
N GLN A 203 -5.40 -12.89 10.27
CA GLN A 203 -4.70 -12.97 9.01
C GLN A 203 -5.14 -11.83 8.11
N TRP A 204 -4.18 -11.20 7.44
CA TRP A 204 -4.42 -10.08 6.55
C TRP A 204 -4.45 -10.56 5.11
N LEU A 205 -5.45 -10.12 4.35
CA LEU A 205 -5.55 -10.35 2.91
C LEU A 205 -4.73 -9.32 2.15
N ALA A 206 -4.86 -8.05 2.54
CA ALA A 206 -4.22 -6.93 1.87
C ALA A 206 -3.96 -5.79 2.85
N MET A 207 -2.91 -5.02 2.58
CA MET A 207 -2.70 -3.70 3.15
C MET A 207 -2.74 -2.70 2.01
N ILE A 208 -3.73 -1.82 2.01
CA ILE A 208 -3.95 -0.87 0.93
C ILE A 208 -3.47 0.51 1.39
N HIS A 209 -2.64 1.17 0.59
CA HIS A 209 -2.27 2.57 0.82
C HIS A 209 -3.47 3.49 0.50
N ALA A 210 -4.32 3.71 1.50
CA ALA A 210 -5.60 4.36 1.33
C ALA A 210 -6.01 5.15 2.58
N MET A 211 -7.05 5.96 2.41
CA MET A 211 -7.87 6.44 3.52
C MET A 211 -9.10 5.54 3.66
N ALA A 212 -9.65 5.41 4.86
CA ALA A 212 -10.92 4.72 5.05
C ALA A 212 -11.84 5.50 6.01
N VAL A 213 -13.11 5.57 5.63
CA VAL A 213 -14.18 6.17 6.44
C VAL A 213 -15.40 5.24 6.45
N ALA A 214 -16.18 5.35 7.52
CA ALA A 214 -17.47 4.66 7.65
C ALA A 214 -18.63 5.64 7.70
N TYR A 215 -19.77 5.19 7.17
CA TYR A 215 -21.07 5.80 7.36
C TYR A 215 -22.04 4.71 7.80
N GLY A 216 -22.49 4.77 9.06
CA GLY A 216 -23.18 3.65 9.70
C GLY A 216 -22.26 2.43 9.86
N GLU A 217 -22.70 1.26 9.41
CA GLU A 217 -21.98 -0.02 9.51
C GLU A 217 -21.22 -0.40 8.22
N LYS A 218 -21.10 0.54 7.27
CA LYS A 218 -20.46 0.35 5.98
C LYS A 218 -19.23 1.24 5.85
N ALA A 219 -18.21 0.75 5.16
CA ALA A 219 -16.98 1.49 4.94
C ALA A 219 -16.68 1.73 3.45
N VAL A 220 -16.08 2.88 3.16
CA VAL A 220 -15.49 3.19 1.86
C VAL A 220 -13.99 3.32 2.05
N VAL A 221 -13.24 2.63 1.18
CA VAL A 221 -11.79 2.73 1.09
C VAL A 221 -11.44 3.64 -0.07
N MET A 222 -10.50 4.54 0.15
CA MET A 222 -10.10 5.58 -0.80
C MET A 222 -8.61 5.48 -1.15
N PRO A 223 -8.21 4.54 -2.02
CA PRO A 223 -6.83 4.45 -2.51
C PRO A 223 -6.55 5.57 -3.51
N ALA A 224 -5.45 6.27 -3.34
CA ALA A 224 -4.96 7.23 -4.32
C ALA A 224 -3.50 7.58 -4.07
N PRO A 225 -2.78 8.09 -5.08
CA PRO A 225 -1.45 8.63 -4.90
C PRO A 225 -1.38 9.78 -3.88
N SER A 226 -0.16 10.08 -3.43
CA SER A 226 0.09 11.21 -2.54
C SER A 226 -0.15 12.54 -3.25
N GLY A 227 -1.06 13.37 -2.73
CA GLY A 227 -1.37 14.69 -3.32
C GLY A 227 -2.72 14.76 -4.03
N TYR A 228 -3.42 13.63 -4.19
CA TYR A 228 -4.72 13.56 -4.85
C TYR A 228 -5.89 14.00 -3.95
N GLY A 229 -5.60 14.67 -2.83
CA GLY A 229 -6.61 15.23 -1.93
C GLY A 229 -7.19 14.28 -0.88
N LYS A 230 -6.71 13.02 -0.75
CA LYS A 230 -7.19 12.02 0.23
C LYS A 230 -7.43 12.60 1.63
N SER A 231 -6.39 13.14 2.27
CA SER A 231 -6.49 13.59 3.66
C SER A 231 -7.41 14.79 3.84
N THR A 232 -7.53 15.62 2.81
CA THR A 232 -8.43 16.77 2.78
C THR A 232 -9.88 16.33 2.59
N LEU A 233 -10.14 15.38 1.68
CA LEU A 233 -11.45 14.78 1.48
C LEU A 233 -11.91 14.01 2.71
N THR A 234 -11.03 13.21 3.33
CA THR A 234 -11.34 12.54 4.59
C THR A 234 -11.74 13.56 5.65
N ALA A 235 -10.97 14.64 5.85
CA ALA A 235 -11.32 15.68 6.81
C ALA A 235 -12.73 16.28 6.52
N ALA A 236 -13.06 16.56 5.25
CA ALA A 236 -14.41 17.02 4.90
C ALA A 236 -15.50 15.98 5.26
N LEU A 237 -15.28 14.70 4.95
CA LEU A 237 -16.21 13.62 5.27
C LEU A 237 -16.43 13.47 6.78
N LEU A 238 -15.36 13.57 7.58
CA LEU A 238 -15.46 13.47 9.05
C LEU A 238 -16.33 14.59 9.65
N LYS A 239 -16.36 15.77 9.02
CA LYS A 239 -17.24 16.87 9.43
C LYS A 239 -18.70 16.58 9.16
N GLU A 240 -18.99 15.92 8.06
CA GLU A 240 -20.35 15.50 7.66
C GLU A 240 -20.79 14.19 8.31
N GLY A 241 -20.16 13.82 9.42
CA GLY A 241 -20.61 12.75 10.30
C GLY A 241 -20.09 11.36 9.96
N PHE A 242 -19.16 11.22 9.03
CA PHE A 242 -18.47 9.95 8.83
C PHE A 242 -17.59 9.61 10.02
N SER A 243 -17.41 8.31 10.28
CA SER A 243 -16.45 7.80 11.24
C SER A 243 -15.10 7.59 10.57
N TYR A 244 -14.02 8.04 11.20
CA TYR A 244 -12.68 7.75 10.75
C TYR A 244 -12.33 6.26 10.99
N LEU A 245 -11.71 5.62 10.01
CA LEU A 245 -11.21 4.23 10.13
C LEU A 245 -9.69 4.14 9.93
N GLY A 246 -9.07 5.01 9.14
CA GLY A 246 -7.61 5.02 8.96
C GLY A 246 -7.11 5.94 7.85
N ASP A 247 -5.81 6.22 7.90
CA ASP A 247 -5.00 6.98 6.92
C ASP A 247 -3.70 6.20 6.65
N ASP A 248 -3.12 6.42 5.48
CA ASP A 248 -1.92 5.78 4.91
C ASP A 248 -1.96 4.26 4.75
N LEU A 249 -2.58 3.49 5.65
CA LEU A 249 -2.64 2.03 5.57
C LEU A 249 -4.00 1.51 6.05
N VAL A 250 -4.68 0.80 5.17
CA VAL A 250 -5.99 0.20 5.41
C VAL A 250 -5.87 -1.32 5.34
N PRO A 251 -5.84 -2.02 6.48
CA PRO A 251 -5.73 -3.47 6.52
C PRO A 251 -7.08 -4.15 6.23
N ILE A 252 -7.09 -5.07 5.26
CA ILE A 252 -8.23 -5.93 4.92
C ILE A 252 -7.99 -7.32 5.48
N GLN A 253 -8.97 -7.83 6.22
CA GLN A 253 -8.88 -9.16 6.82
C GLN A 253 -9.11 -10.27 5.81
N ARG A 254 -8.34 -11.35 5.95
CA ARG A 254 -8.57 -12.60 5.22
C ARG A 254 -9.89 -13.24 5.67
N GLY A 255 -10.61 -13.85 4.72
CA GLY A 255 -11.87 -14.53 4.91
C GLY A 255 -13.09 -13.60 5.06
N THR A 256 -13.05 -12.63 5.98
CA THR A 256 -14.17 -11.71 6.20
C THR A 256 -14.15 -10.48 5.31
N HIS A 257 -12.98 -10.11 4.78
CA HIS A 257 -12.75 -8.91 3.96
C HIS A 257 -13.14 -7.60 4.67
N HIS A 258 -13.24 -7.64 6.00
CA HIS A 258 -13.51 -6.46 6.80
C HIS A 258 -12.26 -5.60 6.93
N ILE A 259 -12.45 -4.30 7.00
CA ILE A 259 -11.41 -3.35 7.37
C ILE A 259 -11.21 -3.40 8.88
N THR A 260 -9.97 -3.39 9.34
CA THR A 260 -9.67 -3.10 10.75
C THR A 260 -9.27 -1.64 10.91
N PRO A 261 -9.95 -0.85 11.76
CA PRO A 261 -9.56 0.53 11.99
C PRO A 261 -8.11 0.63 12.50
N LEU A 262 -7.28 1.42 11.81
CA LEU A 262 -5.91 1.71 12.20
C LEU A 262 -5.83 3.18 12.61
N LEU A 263 -5.38 3.41 13.84
CA LEU A 263 -5.40 4.74 14.43
C LEU A 263 -4.09 5.43 14.10
N ALA A 264 -4.01 5.97 12.89
CA ALA A 264 -2.98 6.91 12.48
C ALA A 264 -3.57 8.34 12.45
N ARG A 265 -2.76 9.36 12.73
CA ARG A 265 -3.19 10.76 12.56
C ARG A 265 -3.33 11.13 11.09
N LEU A 266 -4.26 12.04 10.77
CA LEU A 266 -4.42 12.52 9.40
C LEU A 266 -3.25 13.44 9.02
N SER A 267 -2.61 13.15 7.90
CA SER A 267 -1.48 13.91 7.38
C SER A 267 -1.94 15.09 6.49
N ILE A 268 -2.20 16.26 7.09
CA ILE A 268 -2.68 17.44 6.35
C ILE A 268 -1.52 18.27 5.81
N LYS A 269 -1.42 18.37 4.48
CA LYS A 269 -0.39 19.16 3.79
C LYS A 269 -0.75 20.66 3.76
N LYS A 270 0.28 21.51 3.72
CA LYS A 270 0.15 22.98 3.70
C LYS A 270 -0.87 23.55 2.73
N GLY A 271 -0.98 22.98 1.52
CA GLY A 271 -1.94 23.43 0.51
C GLY A 271 -3.41 23.30 0.94
N SER A 272 -3.72 22.53 1.99
CA SER A 272 -5.08 22.32 2.48
C SER A 272 -5.35 22.96 3.84
N TRP A 273 -4.37 23.62 4.47
CA TRP A 273 -4.56 24.20 5.80
C TRP A 273 -5.63 25.29 5.81
N GLN A 274 -5.58 26.24 4.87
CA GLN A 274 -6.57 27.33 4.78
C GLN A 274 -7.97 26.80 4.47
N LEU A 275 -8.08 25.83 3.57
CA LEU A 275 -9.35 25.20 3.20
C LEU A 275 -10.02 24.51 4.38
N LEU A 276 -9.23 23.95 5.29
CA LEU A 276 -9.73 23.22 6.47
C LEU A 276 -9.81 24.09 7.72
N ASP A 277 -9.30 25.32 7.71
CA ASP A 277 -9.11 26.16 8.91
C ASP A 277 -10.43 26.43 9.63
N THR A 278 -11.47 26.82 8.88
CA THR A 278 -12.81 27.07 9.41
C THR A 278 -13.36 25.89 10.21
N HIS A 279 -13.05 24.67 9.78
CA HIS A 279 -13.57 23.45 10.38
C HIS A 279 -12.60 22.83 11.40
N TYR A 280 -11.31 23.09 11.26
CA TYR A 280 -10.23 22.52 12.06
C TYR A 280 -9.27 23.61 12.55
N PRO A 281 -9.75 24.57 13.36
CA PRO A 281 -8.94 25.70 13.79
C PRO A 281 -7.70 25.26 14.59
N GLU A 282 -7.75 24.08 15.22
CA GLU A 282 -6.60 23.51 15.91
C GLU A 282 -5.40 23.25 14.98
N LEU A 283 -5.62 23.06 13.67
CA LEU A 283 -4.54 22.91 12.69
C LEU A 283 -3.54 24.06 12.82
N ASN A 284 -3.99 25.29 13.06
CA ASN A 284 -3.11 26.46 13.17
C ASN A 284 -2.11 26.40 14.33
N THR A 285 -2.42 25.62 15.36
CA THR A 285 -1.58 25.44 16.55
C THR A 285 -0.69 24.20 16.48
N LEU A 286 -0.92 23.30 15.52
CA LEU A 286 -0.15 22.05 15.44
C LEU A 286 1.27 22.29 14.91
N PRO A 287 2.26 21.53 15.42
CA PRO A 287 3.62 21.57 14.89
C PRO A 287 3.68 21.25 13.40
N VAL A 288 4.60 21.91 12.71
CA VAL A 288 4.85 21.68 11.28
C VAL A 288 6.04 20.74 11.13
N TYR A 289 5.83 19.66 10.40
CA TYR A 289 6.84 18.67 10.09
C TYR A 289 7.25 18.78 8.61
N ASN A 290 8.55 18.65 8.36
CA ASN A 290 9.10 18.62 7.01
C ASN A 290 9.29 17.15 6.58
N SER A 291 8.62 16.75 5.51
CA SER A 291 8.80 15.43 4.88
C SER A 291 8.92 15.60 3.37
N ARG A 292 10.07 15.23 2.79
CA ARG A 292 10.33 15.33 1.34
C ARG A 292 9.94 16.70 0.75
N GLU A 293 10.42 17.78 1.38
CA GLU A 293 10.13 19.19 1.02
C GLU A 293 8.65 19.62 1.17
N ARG A 294 7.82 18.80 1.81
CA ARG A 294 6.42 19.11 2.11
C ARG A 294 6.26 19.46 3.58
N HIS A 295 5.43 20.45 3.84
CA HIS A 295 5.05 20.88 5.18
C HIS A 295 3.74 20.19 5.57
N ILE A 296 3.76 19.43 6.66
CA ILE A 296 2.66 18.58 7.11
C ILE A 296 2.29 18.93 8.55
N ARG A 297 1.00 18.91 8.85
CA ARG A 297 0.44 18.93 10.21
C ARG A 297 -0.36 17.65 10.43
N TYR A 298 -0.16 16.98 11.56
CA TYR A 298 -0.84 15.73 11.90
C TYR A 298 -2.05 16.00 12.78
N LEU A 299 -3.23 15.94 12.17
CA LEU A 299 -4.50 16.15 12.86
C LEU A 299 -4.93 14.88 13.60
N ASN A 300 -5.34 15.02 14.87
CA ASN A 300 -5.83 13.88 15.65
C ASN A 300 -7.29 13.53 15.27
N PRO A 301 -7.57 12.34 14.71
CA PRO A 301 -8.92 11.92 14.34
C PRO A 301 -9.80 11.44 15.48
N SER A 302 -9.28 11.25 16.71
CA SER A 302 -10.01 10.52 17.77
C SER A 302 -11.42 11.04 18.05
N ARG A 303 -11.68 12.35 17.87
CA ARG A 303 -13.04 12.92 18.05
C ARG A 303 -14.04 12.54 16.94
N TYR A 304 -13.56 12.03 15.81
CA TYR A 304 -14.36 11.56 14.68
C TYR A 304 -14.38 10.04 14.56
N MET A 305 -13.84 9.35 15.56
CA MET A 305 -13.93 7.92 15.66
C MET A 305 -15.21 7.53 16.38
N LYS A 306 -16.24 7.18 15.62
CA LYS A 306 -17.54 6.77 16.16
C LYS A 306 -17.63 5.26 16.37
N THR A 307 -16.71 4.49 15.77
CA THR A 307 -16.65 3.04 15.90
C THR A 307 -15.21 2.54 15.81
N ASN A 308 -14.93 1.47 16.56
CA ASN A 308 -13.71 0.67 16.45
C ASN A 308 -14.01 -0.74 15.88
N ALA A 309 -15.23 -0.95 15.38
CA ALA A 309 -15.64 -2.21 14.81
C ALA A 309 -14.90 -2.47 13.50
N ARG A 310 -14.74 -3.76 13.19
CA ARG A 310 -14.30 -4.22 11.87
C ARG A 310 -15.49 -4.20 10.95
N LEU A 311 -15.39 -3.49 9.82
CA LEU A 311 -16.52 -3.19 8.95
C LEU A 311 -16.32 -3.74 7.54
N PRO A 312 -17.38 -4.21 6.87
CA PRO A 312 -17.29 -4.60 5.47
C PRO A 312 -16.97 -3.39 4.58
N VAL A 313 -16.13 -3.60 3.57
CA VAL A 313 -15.90 -2.64 2.50
C VAL A 313 -17.10 -2.67 1.56
N SER A 314 -17.74 -1.51 1.33
CA SER A 314 -18.87 -1.37 0.42
C SER A 314 -18.46 -0.84 -0.95
N ALA A 315 -17.38 -0.07 -1.02
CA ALA A 315 -16.80 0.37 -2.28
C ALA A 315 -15.33 0.79 -2.14
N LEU A 316 -14.61 0.69 -3.25
CA LEU A 316 -13.35 1.39 -3.49
C LEU A 316 -13.63 2.68 -4.26
N VAL A 317 -13.13 3.80 -3.78
CA VAL A 317 -13.25 5.08 -4.48
C VAL A 317 -11.86 5.64 -4.71
N PHE A 318 -11.49 5.94 -5.95
CA PHE A 318 -10.18 6.44 -6.31
C PHE A 318 -10.24 7.96 -6.51
N PRO A 319 -10.05 8.77 -5.45
CA PRO A 319 -10.15 10.22 -5.52
C PRO A 319 -8.99 10.85 -6.31
N HIS A 320 -9.30 11.90 -7.05
CA HIS A 320 -8.37 12.75 -7.74
C HIS A 320 -8.85 14.20 -7.67
N TYR A 321 -8.28 14.97 -6.75
CA TYR A 321 -8.48 16.41 -6.71
C TYR A 321 -7.89 17.08 -7.96
N GLN A 322 -8.73 17.81 -8.69
CA GLN A 322 -8.34 18.61 -9.84
C GLN A 322 -9.07 19.96 -9.81
N ALA A 323 -8.31 21.05 -9.71
CA ALA A 323 -8.88 22.40 -9.64
C ALA A 323 -9.80 22.69 -10.84
N GLY A 324 -11.00 23.21 -10.57
CA GLY A 324 -11.99 23.55 -11.59
C GLY A 324 -12.79 22.38 -12.19
N GLN A 325 -12.50 21.13 -11.78
CA GLN A 325 -13.29 19.98 -12.24
C GLN A 325 -14.58 19.80 -11.45
N SER A 326 -15.64 19.40 -12.14
CA SER A 326 -16.90 19.04 -11.48
C SER A 326 -16.77 17.72 -10.72
N ALA A 327 -17.50 17.57 -9.61
CA ALA A 327 -17.50 16.33 -8.86
C ALA A 327 -18.18 15.20 -9.65
N THR A 328 -17.39 14.26 -10.18
CA THR A 328 -17.89 13.12 -10.96
C THR A 328 -17.41 11.81 -10.38
N LEU A 329 -18.36 10.91 -10.12
CA LEU A 329 -18.13 9.58 -9.60
C LEU A 329 -18.55 8.59 -10.69
N LYS A 330 -17.60 7.84 -11.26
CA LYS A 330 -17.84 6.94 -12.40
C LYS A 330 -17.41 5.53 -12.05
N PRO A 331 -18.25 4.50 -12.26
CA PRO A 331 -17.84 3.11 -12.09
C PRO A 331 -16.62 2.80 -12.95
N ILE A 332 -15.72 1.96 -12.42
CA ILE A 332 -14.57 1.42 -13.14
C ILE A 332 -14.56 -0.11 -13.03
N SER A 333 -13.89 -0.79 -13.96
CA SER A 333 -13.79 -2.26 -13.93
C SER A 333 -12.93 -2.76 -12.77
N ALA A 334 -13.05 -4.05 -12.44
CA ALA A 334 -12.17 -4.66 -11.45
C ALA A 334 -10.71 -4.66 -11.92
N ILE A 335 -10.48 -4.78 -13.23
CA ILE A 335 -9.17 -4.65 -13.87
C ILE A 335 -8.56 -3.27 -13.66
N GLU A 336 -9.31 -2.20 -13.94
CA GLU A 336 -8.81 -0.85 -13.71
C GLU A 336 -8.54 -0.60 -12.22
N SER A 337 -9.37 -1.18 -11.35
CA SER A 337 -9.17 -1.11 -9.90
C SER A 337 -7.89 -1.82 -9.47
N LEU A 338 -7.62 -3.02 -10.00
CA LEU A 338 -6.38 -3.77 -9.76
C LEU A 338 -5.16 -2.98 -10.24
N GLN A 339 -5.22 -2.41 -11.45
CA GLN A 339 -4.16 -1.57 -12.01
C GLN A 339 -3.82 -0.40 -11.08
N ARG A 340 -4.83 0.34 -10.63
CA ARG A 340 -4.66 1.48 -9.73
C ARG A 340 -4.14 1.06 -8.36
N LEU A 341 -4.54 -0.10 -7.84
CA LEU A 341 -4.04 -0.65 -6.58
C LEU A 341 -2.56 -1.08 -6.69
N ILE A 342 -2.16 -1.75 -7.77
CA ILE A 342 -0.76 -2.10 -8.03
C ILE A 342 0.10 -0.84 -8.18
N GLN A 343 -0.35 0.13 -8.98
CA GLN A 343 0.34 1.42 -9.15
C GLN A 343 0.48 2.22 -7.85
N ASN A 344 -0.42 1.98 -6.89
CA ASN A 344 -0.41 2.61 -5.58
C ASN A 344 0.12 1.66 -4.49
N GLU A 345 0.97 0.69 -4.87
CA GLU A 345 1.79 -0.14 -3.98
C GLU A 345 0.98 -0.97 -2.96
N ILE A 346 -0.06 -1.65 -3.42
CA ILE A 346 -0.77 -2.63 -2.58
C ILE A 346 0.18 -3.74 -2.09
N TRP A 347 0.02 -4.13 -0.83
CA TRP A 347 0.75 -5.24 -0.23
C TRP A 347 -0.19 -6.42 0.04
N LEU A 348 0.20 -7.62 -0.41
CA LEU A 348 -0.59 -8.86 -0.31
C LEU A 348 0.17 -9.99 0.41
N GLY A 349 1.15 -9.68 1.25
CA GLY A 349 1.98 -10.68 1.91
C GLY A 349 3.46 -10.60 1.56
N ASN A 350 4.29 -11.18 2.42
CA ASN A 350 5.67 -11.53 2.16
C ASN A 350 6.02 -12.77 3.02
N PRO A 351 6.14 -13.98 2.43
CA PRO A 351 6.06 -14.24 0.98
C PRO A 351 4.64 -14.03 0.43
N LEU A 352 4.55 -13.76 -0.87
CA LEU A 352 3.32 -13.60 -1.60
C LEU A 352 2.84 -14.97 -2.07
N GLU A 353 1.72 -15.41 -1.49
CA GLU A 353 1.20 -16.75 -1.65
C GLU A 353 0.02 -16.79 -2.63
N ASN A 354 -0.11 -17.91 -3.35
CA ASN A 354 -1.12 -18.08 -4.39
C ASN A 354 -2.55 -17.96 -3.87
N ASP A 355 -2.83 -18.53 -2.70
CA ASP A 355 -4.15 -18.50 -2.07
C ASP A 355 -4.57 -17.08 -1.66
N ILE A 356 -3.63 -16.27 -1.17
CA ILE A 356 -3.86 -14.85 -0.86
C ILE A 356 -4.18 -14.06 -2.13
N VAL A 357 -3.41 -14.26 -3.20
CA VAL A 357 -3.65 -13.58 -4.50
C VAL A 357 -5.00 -14.00 -5.08
N SER A 358 -5.32 -15.29 -5.12
CA SER A 358 -6.61 -15.78 -5.63
C SER A 358 -7.78 -15.24 -4.82
N GLU A 359 -7.69 -15.22 -3.48
CA GLU A 359 -8.73 -14.66 -2.61
C GLU A 359 -8.90 -13.16 -2.84
N PHE A 360 -7.80 -12.42 -2.97
CA PHE A 360 -7.81 -10.99 -3.22
C PHE A 360 -8.45 -10.64 -4.57
N LEU A 361 -8.08 -11.35 -5.64
CA LEU A 361 -8.67 -11.15 -6.96
C LEU A 361 -10.17 -11.47 -6.95
N THR A 362 -10.58 -12.54 -6.26
CA THR A 362 -11.99 -12.90 -6.09
C THR A 362 -12.77 -11.79 -5.37
N TRP A 363 -12.22 -11.28 -4.27
CA TRP A 363 -12.80 -10.16 -3.53
C TRP A 363 -12.91 -8.90 -4.40
N LEU A 364 -11.85 -8.55 -5.14
CA LEU A 364 -11.81 -7.36 -5.97
C LEU A 364 -12.78 -7.43 -7.15
N SER A 365 -13.00 -8.60 -7.74
CA SER A 365 -13.96 -8.81 -8.84
C SER A 365 -15.40 -8.46 -8.44
N ALA A 366 -15.76 -8.69 -7.17
CA ALA A 366 -17.09 -8.39 -6.64
C ALA A 366 -17.21 -6.99 -6.04
N MET A 367 -16.11 -6.21 -5.97
CA MET A 367 -16.06 -4.96 -5.22
C MET A 367 -16.46 -3.76 -6.08
N PRO A 368 -17.56 -3.04 -5.75
CA PRO A 368 -17.91 -1.81 -6.44
C PRO A 368 -16.76 -0.81 -6.37
N SER A 369 -16.33 -0.33 -7.53
CA SER A 369 -15.17 0.53 -7.64
C SER A 369 -15.46 1.74 -8.51
N PHE A 370 -14.98 2.91 -8.09
CA PHE A 370 -15.29 4.19 -8.73
C PHE A 370 -14.05 5.05 -8.91
N SER A 371 -13.89 5.64 -10.08
CA SER A 371 -13.03 6.82 -10.26
C SER A 371 -13.76 8.06 -9.76
N PHE A 372 -13.06 8.96 -9.07
CA PHE A 372 -13.67 10.12 -8.47
C PHE A 372 -12.86 11.40 -8.70
N GLU A 373 -13.34 12.25 -9.60
CA GLU A 373 -12.75 13.56 -9.87
C GLU A 373 -13.54 14.64 -9.13
N TYR A 374 -12.87 15.61 -8.51
CA TYR A 374 -13.53 16.69 -7.79
C TYR A 374 -12.61 17.91 -7.60
N SER A 375 -13.24 19.06 -7.31
CA SER A 375 -12.56 20.29 -6.86
C SER A 375 -13.16 20.79 -5.54
N GLU A 376 -14.47 20.90 -5.47
CA GLU A 376 -15.19 21.40 -4.30
C GLU A 376 -15.52 20.28 -3.29
N LEU A 377 -15.21 20.53 -2.01
CA LEU A 377 -15.39 19.53 -0.94
C LEU A 377 -16.86 19.20 -0.68
N ASP A 378 -17.76 20.18 -0.69
CA ASP A 378 -19.18 19.95 -0.40
C ASP A 378 -19.82 19.02 -1.43
N GLN A 379 -19.57 19.27 -2.72
CA GLN A 379 -20.02 18.39 -3.79
C GLN A 379 -19.38 17.01 -3.68
N ALA A 380 -18.10 16.96 -3.29
CA ALA A 380 -17.41 15.70 -3.14
C ALA A 380 -18.01 14.84 -2.03
N VAL A 381 -18.31 15.44 -0.87
CA VAL A 381 -18.95 14.75 0.26
C VAL A 381 -20.34 14.25 -0.13
N GLN A 382 -21.15 15.06 -0.81
CA GLN A 382 -22.48 14.65 -1.27
C GLN A 382 -22.41 13.41 -2.19
N LYS A 383 -21.44 13.34 -3.11
CA LYS A 383 -21.25 12.17 -3.98
C LYS A 383 -20.89 10.92 -3.19
N ILE A 384 -20.00 11.02 -2.20
CA ILE A 384 -19.62 9.87 -1.36
C ILE A 384 -20.79 9.45 -0.45
N GLN A 385 -21.55 10.38 0.12
CA GLN A 385 -22.76 10.07 0.90
C GLN A 385 -23.80 9.33 0.06
N GLY A 386 -23.95 9.69 -1.22
CA GLY A 386 -24.84 9.02 -2.16
C GLY A 386 -24.60 7.51 -2.25
N LEU A 387 -23.34 7.06 -2.17
CA LEU A 387 -22.98 5.62 -2.20
C LEU A 387 -23.61 4.80 -1.06
N PHE A 388 -23.95 5.43 0.05
CA PHE A 388 -24.58 4.77 1.20
C PHE A 388 -26.11 4.89 1.18
N SER A 389 -26.64 5.81 0.35
CA SER A 389 -28.06 6.15 0.27
C SER A 389 -28.84 5.17 -0.61
N ASP A 390 -28.19 4.65 -1.67
CA ASP A 390 -28.75 3.65 -2.59
C ASP A 390 -28.77 2.22 -1.99
N CYS A 391 -28.63 2.12 -0.67
CA CYS A 391 -28.32 0.91 0.06
C CYS A 391 -29.18 0.76 1.34
N LEU A 392 -30.25 1.56 1.45
CA LEU A 392 -31.27 1.55 2.50
C LEU A 392 -32.62 1.06 1.96
#